data_AF-A0A7C9AKJ0-F1
#
_entry.id   AF-A0A7C9AKJ0-F1
#
_cell.length_a   1.000
_cell.length_b   1.000
_cell.length_c   1.000
_cell.angle_alpha   90.00
_cell.angle_beta   90.00
_cell.angle_gamma   90.00
#
_symmetry.space_group_name_H-M   'P 1'
#
loop_
_entity.id
_entity.type
_entity.pdbx_description
1 polymer ?
#
loop_
_entity_poly.entity_id
_entity_poly.type
_entity_poly.pdbx_seq_one_letter_code
_entity_poly.pdbx_strand_id
1 'polypeptide(L)'
;MVMAAVFPLCRSRLRPSCLQFASHPSTAESFNNWKDLFGNSYNCFQYYWRYVHLSAHSPSKVQSGETDSVLEAELFKHWFKNWQDLRKTKLTASTFGLAIGFWPRRRVQLWLEKIGAREPFSRNLATCWNNLKEQEALERYKLVTRYICRYTCTVEFPEFQVLGERNPEYNWLAASPDGVVKTSSYYLPDRGVLEIKCPFFGGDMSKASPWKRIPLYCMPQAQGLMEILDKDWMHFYVWIPGGSSLFRVERDRDYWDVLKIALSDFWWNHVQPARELCSKSVVTEPLTQLKYLKPEPKHELCSFIVHESKRAVDKSKLLAREINGIMQYD
;
A
#
# COMPACT_ATOMS: atom_id res chain seq x y z
N MET A 1 -10.24 8.85 -34.70
CA MET A 1 -8.80 8.88 -35.07
C MET A 1 -8.06 9.89 -34.19
N VAL A 2 -8.01 9.65 -32.87
CA VAL A 2 -7.16 10.33 -31.87
C VAL A 2 -7.02 9.37 -30.68
N MET A 3 -6.14 8.37 -30.78
CA MET A 3 -5.80 7.46 -29.65
C MET A 3 -4.44 6.77 -29.89
N ALA A 4 -3.41 7.54 -30.26
CA ALA A 4 -2.08 6.97 -30.52
C ALA A 4 -0.88 7.78 -29.99
N ALA A 5 -1.08 8.84 -29.19
CA ALA A 5 -0.01 9.83 -28.95
C ALA A 5 0.51 9.94 -27.50
N VAL A 6 0.21 9.01 -26.58
CA VAL A 6 0.70 9.12 -25.17
C VAL A 6 1.91 8.22 -24.86
N PHE A 7 2.24 7.25 -25.72
CA PHE A 7 3.29 6.26 -25.42
C PHE A 7 4.76 6.59 -25.79
N PRO A 8 5.15 7.56 -26.65
CA PRO A 8 6.57 7.70 -26.99
C PRO A 8 7.44 8.34 -25.90
N LEU A 9 6.86 9.16 -25.01
CA LEU A 9 7.64 10.02 -24.11
C LEU A 9 8.11 9.35 -22.81
N CYS A 10 7.52 8.21 -22.42
CA CYS A 10 8.00 7.47 -21.25
C CYS A 10 9.19 6.55 -21.57
N ARG A 11 9.41 6.18 -22.84
CA ARG A 11 10.57 5.38 -23.26
C ARG A 11 11.87 6.20 -23.42
N SER A 12 11.77 7.49 -23.77
CA SER A 12 12.93 8.30 -24.15
C SER A 12 13.75 8.88 -23.00
N ARG A 13 13.34 8.66 -21.73
CA ARG A 13 14.09 9.06 -20.52
C ARG A 13 14.53 7.90 -19.64
N LEU A 14 14.38 6.66 -20.09
CA LEU A 14 14.86 5.49 -19.35
C LEU A 14 16.36 5.29 -19.62
N ARG A 15 17.16 5.08 -18.57
CA ARG A 15 18.53 4.60 -18.75
C ARG A 15 18.49 3.27 -19.51
N PRO A 16 19.39 3.02 -20.47
CA PRO A 16 19.44 1.78 -21.26
C PRO A 16 19.43 0.51 -20.40
N SER A 17 19.95 0.60 -19.17
CA SER A 17 19.99 -0.50 -18.20
C SER A 17 18.61 -1.04 -17.80
N CYS A 18 17.56 -0.21 -17.69
CA CYS A 18 16.23 -0.69 -17.27
C CYS A 18 15.47 -1.44 -18.37
N LEU A 19 15.79 -1.18 -19.64
CA LEU A 19 15.15 -1.85 -20.79
C LEU A 19 15.89 -3.14 -21.20
N GLN A 20 17.19 -3.26 -20.91
CA GLN A 20 18.00 -4.44 -21.25
C GLN A 20 17.76 -5.66 -20.35
N PHE A 21 17.21 -5.50 -19.14
CA PHE A 21 16.90 -6.63 -18.26
C PHE A 21 15.59 -7.36 -18.62
N ALA A 22 14.78 -6.81 -19.53
CA ALA A 22 13.56 -7.47 -20.01
C ALA A 22 13.84 -8.63 -20.99
N SER A 23 15.07 -8.80 -21.47
CA SER A 23 15.44 -9.79 -22.51
C SER A 23 16.30 -10.97 -22.06
N HIS A 24 16.52 -11.18 -20.75
CA HIS A 24 17.25 -12.36 -20.25
C HIS A 24 16.37 -13.29 -19.42
N PRO A 25 15.95 -14.45 -19.96
CA PRO A 25 15.19 -15.45 -19.22
C PRO A 25 16.15 -16.36 -18.43
N SER A 26 16.78 -15.86 -17.37
CA SER A 26 17.63 -16.73 -16.54
C SER A 26 17.89 -16.26 -15.10
N THR A 27 16.93 -15.65 -14.39
CA THR A 27 16.91 -15.60 -12.90
C THR A 27 15.52 -15.27 -12.34
N ALA A 28 14.44 -15.64 -13.04
CA ALA A 28 13.10 -15.59 -12.46
C ALA A 28 12.91 -16.77 -11.49
N GLU A 29 13.56 -16.72 -10.33
CA GLU A 29 13.12 -17.52 -9.19
C GLU A 29 11.64 -17.20 -8.98
N SER A 30 10.79 -18.21 -9.11
CA SER A 30 9.37 -18.07 -8.83
C SER A 30 9.25 -17.75 -7.33
N PHE A 31 9.06 -16.47 -6.99
CA PHE A 31 8.71 -16.03 -5.64
C PHE A 31 7.27 -16.45 -5.33
N ASN A 32 7.06 -17.75 -5.21
CA ASN A 32 5.80 -18.38 -4.78
C ASN A 32 5.79 -18.65 -3.28
N ASN A 33 6.85 -18.29 -2.55
CA ASN A 33 6.93 -18.47 -1.11
C ASN A 33 6.31 -17.28 -0.38
N TRP A 34 5.08 -17.47 0.10
CA TRP A 34 4.35 -16.54 0.94
C TRP A 34 5.12 -16.11 2.20
N LYS A 35 6.01 -16.95 2.73
CA LYS A 35 6.83 -16.57 3.89
C LYS A 35 7.81 -15.44 3.54
N ASP A 36 8.28 -15.35 2.30
CA ASP A 36 9.23 -14.30 1.90
C ASP A 36 8.52 -12.97 1.66
N LEU A 37 7.32 -12.99 1.08
CA LEU A 37 6.49 -11.79 0.85
C LEU A 37 5.96 -11.19 2.15
N PHE A 38 5.50 -12.04 3.07
CA PHE A 38 4.80 -11.60 4.29
C PHE A 38 5.71 -11.63 5.54
N GLY A 39 6.78 -12.43 5.55
CA GLY A 39 7.77 -12.46 6.64
C GLY A 39 7.13 -12.51 8.02
N ASN A 40 7.47 -11.53 8.87
CA ASN A 40 6.93 -11.39 10.23
C ASN A 40 5.41 -11.15 10.29
N SER A 41 4.80 -10.69 9.19
CA SER A 41 3.36 -10.53 9.10
C SER A 41 2.67 -11.79 8.57
N TYR A 42 3.37 -12.90 8.30
CA TYR A 42 2.78 -14.11 7.74
C TYR A 42 1.60 -14.64 8.57
N ASN A 43 1.68 -14.58 9.90
CA ASN A 43 0.57 -14.97 10.77
C ASN A 43 -0.63 -14.03 10.62
N CYS A 44 -0.39 -12.71 10.64
CA CYS A 44 -1.42 -11.70 10.34
C CYS A 44 -2.03 -11.90 8.94
N PHE A 45 -1.20 -12.24 7.95
CA PHE A 45 -1.60 -12.57 6.59
C PHE A 45 -2.46 -13.82 6.53
N GLN A 46 -2.10 -14.91 7.22
CA GLN A 46 -2.91 -16.15 7.26
C GLN A 46 -4.32 -15.87 7.78
N TYR A 47 -4.45 -15.01 8.80
CA TYR A 47 -5.76 -14.57 9.29
C TYR A 47 -6.48 -13.68 8.28
N TYR A 48 -5.83 -12.64 7.75
CA TYR A 48 -6.41 -11.78 6.71
C TYR A 48 -6.88 -12.58 5.49
N TRP A 49 -6.09 -13.56 5.05
CA TRP A 49 -6.37 -14.40 3.88
C TRP A 49 -7.49 -15.42 4.13
N ARG A 50 -7.56 -16.02 5.33
CA ARG A 50 -8.70 -16.86 5.75
C ARG A 50 -10.01 -16.08 5.77
N TYR A 51 -10.02 -14.88 6.33
CA TYR A 51 -11.21 -14.01 6.34
C TYR A 51 -11.63 -13.61 4.92
N VAL A 52 -10.69 -13.22 4.06
CA VAL A 52 -10.98 -12.83 2.67
C VAL A 52 -11.47 -14.01 1.81
N HIS A 53 -11.06 -15.25 2.08
CA HIS A 53 -11.57 -16.44 1.38
C HIS A 53 -12.95 -16.88 1.86
N LEU A 54 -13.25 -16.76 3.16
CA LEU A 54 -14.57 -17.11 3.69
C LEU A 54 -15.68 -16.19 3.14
N SER A 55 -15.36 -14.92 2.86
CA SER A 55 -16.27 -13.99 2.17
C SER A 55 -16.40 -14.24 0.65
N ALA A 56 -15.67 -15.21 0.09
CA ALA A 56 -15.68 -15.54 -1.34
C ALA A 56 -16.47 -16.83 -1.66
N HIS A 57 -17.09 -17.46 -0.67
CA HIS A 57 -18.07 -18.54 -0.87
C HIS A 57 -19.46 -18.00 -0.58
N SER A 58 -20.43 -18.39 -1.42
CA SER A 58 -21.81 -17.93 -1.40
C SER A 58 -22.35 -17.88 0.04
N PRO A 59 -22.96 -16.78 0.49
CA PRO A 59 -23.48 -16.69 1.85
C PRO A 59 -24.69 -17.63 1.95
N SER A 60 -24.49 -18.81 2.53
CA SER A 60 -25.60 -19.48 3.19
C SER A 60 -26.11 -18.50 4.25
N LYS A 61 -27.36 -18.05 4.09
CA LYS A 61 -28.07 -17.07 4.93
C LYS A 61 -27.82 -17.34 6.42
N VAL A 62 -26.83 -16.67 6.99
CA VAL A 62 -26.72 -16.40 8.42
C VAL A 62 -27.11 -14.94 8.56
N GLN A 63 -28.11 -14.65 9.40
CA GLN A 63 -28.65 -13.31 9.62
C GLN A 63 -27.51 -12.33 9.96
N SER A 64 -27.18 -11.45 9.01
CA SER A 64 -26.01 -10.55 9.05
C SER A 64 -26.32 -9.15 9.58
N GLY A 65 -27.45 -8.94 10.25
CA GLY A 65 -27.92 -7.59 10.61
C GLY A 65 -27.09 -6.85 11.68
N GLU A 66 -26.46 -7.57 12.61
CA GLU A 66 -25.78 -6.93 13.76
C GLU A 66 -24.30 -6.62 13.53
N THR A 67 -23.60 -7.35 12.66
CA THR A 67 -22.14 -7.16 12.47
C THR A 67 -21.82 -6.04 11.48
N ASP A 68 -22.65 -5.87 10.44
CA ASP A 68 -22.48 -4.78 9.46
C ASP A 68 -22.73 -3.41 10.11
N SER A 69 -23.72 -3.29 11.00
CA SER A 69 -24.04 -2.02 11.70
C SER A 69 -22.95 -1.58 12.69
N VAL A 70 -22.25 -2.51 13.34
CA VAL A 70 -21.14 -2.19 14.25
C VAL A 70 -19.93 -1.65 13.48
N LEU A 71 -19.58 -2.25 12.34
CA LEU A 71 -18.43 -1.83 11.53
C LEU A 71 -18.62 -0.47 10.84
N GLU A 72 -19.87 0.00 10.71
CA GLU A 72 -20.24 1.31 10.16
C GLU A 72 -20.27 2.44 11.19
N ALA A 73 -20.11 2.14 12.48
CA ALA A 73 -20.14 3.15 13.53
C ALA A 73 -19.09 4.26 13.32
N GLU A 74 -19.45 5.51 13.65
CA GLU A 74 -18.59 6.70 13.60
C GLU A 74 -17.21 6.46 14.24
N LEU A 75 -17.18 5.70 15.34
CA LEU A 75 -15.97 5.33 16.08
C LEU A 75 -14.94 4.55 15.25
N PHE A 76 -15.35 3.90 14.17
CA PHE A 76 -14.44 3.18 13.30
C PHE A 76 -13.99 4.01 12.10
N LYS A 77 -14.64 5.14 11.79
CA LYS A 77 -14.16 6.08 10.76
C LYS A 77 -12.78 6.60 11.13
N HIS A 78 -12.01 6.90 10.09
CA HIS A 78 -10.68 7.43 10.35
C HIS A 78 -10.81 8.85 10.91
N TRP A 79 -10.14 9.13 12.01
CA TRP A 79 -10.29 10.37 12.76
C TRP A 79 -9.96 11.65 11.96
N PHE A 80 -9.10 11.57 10.93
CA PHE A 80 -8.86 12.69 9.99
C PHE A 80 -8.84 12.32 8.48
N LYS A 81 -9.03 11.05 8.08
CA LYS A 81 -8.89 10.59 6.68
C LYS A 81 -10.23 10.10 6.13
N ASN A 82 -11.08 11.03 5.70
CA ASN A 82 -12.40 10.74 5.13
C ASN A 82 -12.43 10.98 3.61
N TRP A 83 -11.64 10.17 2.88
CA TRP A 83 -11.37 10.39 1.45
C TRP A 83 -11.95 9.31 0.53
N GLN A 84 -12.88 8.49 1.02
CA GLN A 84 -13.35 7.27 0.35
C GLN A 84 -13.79 7.52 -1.09
N ASP A 85 -14.54 8.61 -1.35
CA ASP A 85 -15.01 8.94 -2.69
C ASP A 85 -13.87 9.41 -3.61
N LEU A 86 -12.91 10.19 -3.09
CA LEU A 86 -11.71 10.55 -3.84
C LEU A 86 -10.89 9.31 -4.22
N ARG A 87 -10.80 8.31 -3.32
CA ARG A 87 -10.10 7.05 -3.59
C ARG A 87 -10.77 6.22 -4.69
N LYS A 88 -12.08 6.34 -4.92
CA LYS A 88 -12.76 5.58 -6.00
C LYS A 88 -12.22 5.99 -7.37
N THR A 89 -11.92 7.27 -7.56
CA THR A 89 -11.53 7.82 -8.87
C THR A 89 -10.03 7.84 -9.12
N LYS A 90 -9.21 7.44 -8.13
CA LYS A 90 -7.73 7.49 -8.17
C LYS A 90 -7.10 6.15 -7.78
N LEU A 91 -5.90 5.86 -8.28
CA LEU A 91 -5.09 4.76 -7.78
C LEU A 91 -4.26 5.26 -6.58
N THR A 92 -4.50 4.69 -5.40
CA THR A 92 -3.85 5.17 -4.16
C THR A 92 -2.62 4.34 -3.81
N ALA A 93 -1.63 4.94 -3.14
CA ALA A 93 -0.40 4.26 -2.74
C ALA A 93 -0.63 2.92 -2.03
N SER A 94 -1.62 2.87 -1.12
CA SER A 94 -2.01 1.64 -0.41
C SER A 94 -2.49 0.48 -1.33
N THR A 95 -2.90 0.79 -2.55
CA THR A 95 -3.40 -0.18 -3.54
C THR A 95 -2.36 -0.57 -4.58
N PHE A 96 -1.14 0.00 -4.56
CA PHE A 96 -0.13 -0.25 -5.58
C PHE A 96 0.29 -1.72 -5.64
N GLY A 97 0.55 -2.36 -4.50
CA GLY A 97 0.85 -3.79 -4.49
C GLY A 97 -0.29 -4.66 -5.03
N LEU A 98 -1.56 -4.26 -4.83
CA LEU A 98 -2.72 -4.95 -5.40
C LEU A 98 -2.76 -4.78 -6.93
N ALA A 99 -2.50 -3.57 -7.43
CA ALA A 99 -2.49 -3.24 -8.85
C ALA A 99 -1.39 -3.99 -9.64
N ILE A 100 -0.30 -4.39 -8.97
CA ILE A 100 0.80 -5.17 -9.58
C ILE A 100 0.51 -6.68 -9.50
N GLY A 101 -0.22 -7.12 -8.47
CA GLY A 101 -0.53 -8.54 -8.24
C GLY A 101 0.32 -9.22 -7.16
N PHE A 102 0.76 -8.48 -6.13
CA PHE A 102 1.43 -9.06 -4.95
C PHE A 102 0.54 -10.06 -4.19
N TRP A 103 -0.78 -9.95 -4.37
CA TRP A 103 -1.76 -10.89 -3.83
C TRP A 103 -2.56 -11.55 -4.96
N PRO A 104 -2.75 -12.87 -4.91
CA PRO A 104 -3.61 -13.59 -5.85
C PRO A 104 -5.00 -13.01 -5.87
N ARG A 105 -5.56 -12.92 -7.09
CA ARG A 105 -6.91 -12.43 -7.38
C ARG A 105 -7.17 -10.97 -7.02
N ARG A 106 -6.32 -10.30 -6.24
CA ARG A 106 -6.56 -8.90 -5.81
C ARG A 106 -6.39 -7.88 -6.93
N ARG A 107 -5.54 -8.12 -7.93
CA ARG A 107 -5.40 -7.23 -9.10
C ARG A 107 -6.72 -7.10 -9.87
N VAL A 108 -7.37 -8.23 -10.15
CA VAL A 108 -8.68 -8.26 -10.82
C VAL A 108 -9.78 -7.68 -9.94
N GLN A 109 -9.77 -7.98 -8.63
CA GLN A 109 -10.73 -7.38 -7.70
C GLN A 109 -10.60 -5.85 -7.62
N LEU A 110 -9.37 -5.33 -7.52
CA LEU A 110 -9.12 -3.89 -7.56
C LEU A 110 -9.62 -3.28 -8.88
N TRP A 111 -9.44 -3.97 -9.99
CA TRP A 111 -9.97 -3.50 -11.28
C TRP A 111 -11.49 -3.38 -11.26
N LEU A 112 -12.21 -4.39 -10.74
CA LEU A 112 -13.67 -4.33 -10.55
C LEU A 112 -14.10 -3.16 -9.64
N GLU A 113 -13.35 -2.91 -8.56
CA GLU A 113 -13.58 -1.77 -7.67
C GLU A 113 -13.40 -0.42 -8.40
N LYS A 114 -12.36 -0.29 -9.23
CA LYS A 114 -12.06 0.96 -9.96
C LYS A 114 -13.00 1.25 -11.13
N ILE A 115 -13.65 0.24 -11.69
CA ILE A 115 -14.67 0.42 -12.74
C ILE A 115 -16.08 0.58 -12.16
N GLY A 116 -16.24 0.53 -10.83
CA GLY A 116 -17.53 0.64 -10.15
C GLY A 116 -18.40 -0.60 -10.22
N ALA A 117 -17.86 -1.73 -10.68
CA ALA A 117 -18.59 -3.01 -10.79
C ALA A 117 -18.62 -3.80 -9.48
N ARG A 118 -17.86 -3.35 -8.48
CA ARG A 118 -17.82 -3.92 -7.14
C ARG A 118 -17.61 -2.78 -6.17
N GLU A 119 -18.33 -2.80 -5.06
CA GLU A 119 -18.02 -1.88 -3.97
C GLU A 119 -16.57 -2.08 -3.50
N PRO A 120 -15.84 -0.99 -3.20
CA PRO A 120 -14.53 -1.09 -2.58
C PRO A 120 -14.59 -2.03 -1.38
N PHE A 121 -13.53 -2.82 -1.18
CA PHE A 121 -13.47 -3.79 -0.09
C PHE A 121 -13.98 -3.19 1.24
N SER A 122 -15.06 -3.77 1.77
CA SER A 122 -15.73 -3.30 2.99
C SER A 122 -14.75 -3.29 4.16
N ARG A 123 -14.94 -2.33 5.07
CA ARG A 123 -14.11 -2.16 6.26
C ARG A 123 -14.13 -3.47 7.05
N ASN A 124 -12.98 -4.15 7.15
CA ASN A 124 -12.85 -5.36 7.95
C ASN A 124 -12.30 -5.05 9.35
N LEU A 125 -12.35 -6.04 10.24
CA LEU A 125 -11.85 -5.90 11.61
C LEU A 125 -10.40 -5.42 11.69
N ALA A 126 -9.54 -5.80 10.73
CA ALA A 126 -8.16 -5.36 10.69
C ALA A 126 -8.03 -3.86 10.37
N THR A 127 -8.84 -3.34 9.45
CA THR A 127 -8.91 -1.90 9.15
C THR A 127 -9.50 -1.12 10.32
N CYS A 128 -10.56 -1.63 10.96
CA CYS A 128 -11.12 -1.02 12.18
C CYS A 128 -10.07 -0.94 13.30
N TRP A 129 -9.38 -2.05 13.56
CA TRP A 129 -8.30 -2.12 14.55
C TRP A 129 -7.20 -1.11 14.25
N ASN A 130 -6.76 -1.03 12.99
CA ASN A 130 -5.72 -0.08 12.59
C ASN A 130 -6.15 1.36 12.89
N ASN A 131 -7.36 1.74 12.49
CA ASN A 131 -7.88 3.09 12.73
C ASN A 131 -8.01 3.42 14.22
N LEU A 132 -8.54 2.47 15.01
CA LEU A 132 -8.73 2.65 16.45
C LEU A 132 -7.40 2.83 17.19
N LYS A 133 -6.35 2.13 16.76
CA LYS A 133 -5.04 2.12 17.42
C LYS A 133 -4.05 3.12 16.85
N GLU A 134 -4.35 3.76 15.72
CA GLU A 134 -3.43 4.69 15.06
C GLU A 134 -3.04 5.87 15.96
N GLN A 135 -3.99 6.44 16.70
CA GLN A 135 -3.72 7.58 17.59
C GLN A 135 -2.85 7.19 18.80
N GLU A 136 -3.11 6.02 19.40
CA GLU A 136 -2.27 5.47 20.47
C GLU A 136 -0.84 5.19 19.97
N ALA A 137 -0.72 4.60 18.78
CA ALA A 137 0.55 4.35 18.13
C ALA A 137 1.32 5.65 17.82
N LEU A 138 0.63 6.70 17.34
CA LEU A 138 1.22 8.00 17.06
C LEU A 138 1.83 8.63 18.31
N GLU A 139 1.13 8.62 19.45
CA GLU A 139 1.66 9.17 20.69
C GLU A 139 2.89 8.37 21.17
N ARG A 140 2.87 7.04 21.05
CA ARG A 140 4.06 6.23 21.35
C ARG A 140 5.22 6.55 20.40
N TYR A 141 4.96 6.72 19.11
CA TYR A 141 5.95 7.09 18.11
C TYR A 141 6.68 8.40 18.48
N LYS A 142 5.94 9.45 18.87
CA LYS A 142 6.51 10.73 19.31
C LYS A 142 7.45 10.58 20.50
N LEU A 143 7.13 9.68 21.43
CA LEU A 143 8.00 9.37 22.57
C LEU A 143 9.26 8.63 22.10
N VAL A 144 9.10 7.58 21.29
CA VAL A 144 10.22 6.76 20.79
C VAL A 144 11.24 7.63 20.03
N THR A 145 10.79 8.50 19.11
CA THR A 145 11.70 9.37 18.35
C THR A 145 12.46 10.36 19.25
N ARG A 146 11.77 10.94 20.25
CA ARG A 146 12.37 11.87 21.22
C ARG A 146 13.45 11.20 22.06
N TYR A 147 13.15 10.03 22.63
CA TYR A 147 14.07 9.35 23.55
C TYR A 147 15.22 8.63 22.82
N ILE A 148 14.93 7.97 21.71
CA ILE A 148 15.88 7.05 21.05
C ILE A 148 16.62 7.76 19.92
N CYS A 149 15.87 8.39 19.03
CA CYS A 149 16.48 9.04 17.86
C CYS A 149 17.08 10.41 18.19
N ARG A 150 16.89 10.89 19.43
CA ARG A 150 17.42 12.16 19.97
C ARG A 150 17.07 13.39 19.12
N TYR A 151 15.93 13.35 18.45
CA TYR A 151 15.33 14.53 17.84
C TYR A 151 13.85 14.59 18.15
N THR A 152 13.35 15.81 18.28
CA THR A 152 11.92 16.06 18.36
C THR A 152 11.37 16.09 16.94
N CYS A 153 10.28 15.35 16.71
CA CYS A 153 9.53 15.44 15.49
C CYS A 153 8.14 16.04 15.74
N THR A 154 7.74 16.96 14.88
CA THR A 154 6.34 17.36 14.73
C THR A 154 5.75 16.55 13.59
N VAL A 155 4.53 16.05 13.78
CA VAL A 155 3.78 15.33 12.74
C VAL A 155 2.65 16.22 12.27
N GLU A 156 2.66 16.54 10.99
CA GLU A 156 1.57 17.25 10.32
C GLU A 156 0.66 16.26 9.59
N PHE A 157 -0.63 16.57 9.52
CA PHE A 157 -1.63 15.73 8.87
C PHE A 157 -2.06 16.38 7.56
N PRO A 158 -1.44 16.01 6.43
CA PRO A 158 -1.83 16.58 5.14
C PRO A 158 -3.19 16.03 4.70
N GLU A 159 -3.87 16.79 3.85
CA GLU A 159 -5.06 16.34 3.13
C GLU A 159 -4.73 15.23 2.11
N PHE A 160 -5.74 14.75 1.40
CA PHE A 160 -5.57 13.80 0.30
C PHE A 160 -4.65 14.38 -0.79
N GLN A 161 -3.49 13.76 -1.01
CA GLN A 161 -2.47 14.25 -1.93
C GLN A 161 -2.63 13.62 -3.30
N VAL A 162 -2.63 14.43 -4.35
CA VAL A 162 -2.69 13.96 -5.74
C VAL A 162 -1.41 14.38 -6.46
N LEU A 163 -0.69 13.42 -7.05
CA LEU A 163 0.56 13.73 -7.77
C LEU A 163 0.33 14.73 -8.92
N GLY A 164 -0.89 14.70 -9.46
CA GLY A 164 -1.44 15.62 -10.47
C GLY A 164 -1.29 17.11 -10.20
N GLU A 165 -1.23 17.55 -8.93
CA GLU A 165 -1.09 18.97 -8.59
C GLU A 165 0.23 19.56 -9.10
N ARG A 166 1.26 18.72 -9.22
CA ARG A 166 2.56 19.11 -9.77
C ARG A 166 2.68 18.83 -11.26
N ASN A 167 1.87 17.91 -11.77
CA ASN A 167 1.84 17.55 -13.19
C ASN A 167 0.51 16.85 -13.56
N PRO A 168 -0.39 17.53 -14.30
CA PRO A 168 -1.75 17.04 -14.60
C PRO A 168 -1.82 15.63 -15.21
N GLU A 169 -0.76 15.17 -15.90
CA GLU A 169 -0.71 13.82 -16.50
C GLU A 169 -0.75 12.70 -15.44
N TYR A 170 -0.40 13.00 -14.19
CA TYR A 170 -0.41 12.07 -13.06
C TYR A 170 -1.57 12.29 -12.10
N ASN A 171 -2.62 12.98 -12.53
CA ASN A 171 -3.80 13.21 -11.69
C ASN A 171 -4.48 11.91 -11.23
N TRP A 172 -4.13 10.75 -11.77
CA TRP A 172 -4.69 9.45 -11.41
C TRP A 172 -4.00 8.78 -10.22
N LEU A 173 -2.82 9.25 -9.80
CA LEU A 173 -2.09 8.74 -8.63
C LEU A 173 -2.35 9.61 -7.41
N ALA A 174 -2.61 8.97 -6.27
CA ALA A 174 -2.89 9.68 -5.02
C ALA A 174 -2.37 8.97 -3.76
N ALA A 175 -2.26 9.72 -2.68
CA ALA A 175 -1.73 9.30 -1.39
C ALA A 175 -2.56 9.88 -0.23
N SER A 176 -2.54 9.17 0.88
CA SER A 176 -3.09 9.62 2.16
C SER A 176 -2.14 9.13 3.25
N PRO A 177 -1.04 9.85 3.54
CA PRO A 177 -0.10 9.42 4.56
C PRO A 177 -0.72 9.55 5.95
N ASP A 178 -0.13 8.86 6.93
CA ASP A 178 -0.55 8.99 8.34
C ASP A 178 0.04 10.27 8.97
N GLY A 179 1.10 10.81 8.37
CA GLY A 179 1.56 12.16 8.61
C GLY A 179 2.80 12.53 7.80
N VAL A 180 3.19 13.80 7.88
CA VAL A 180 4.47 14.33 7.39
C VAL A 180 5.32 14.67 8.60
N VAL A 181 6.55 14.16 8.61
CA VAL A 181 7.47 14.35 9.72
C VAL A 181 8.31 15.59 9.46
N LYS A 182 8.19 16.58 10.35
CA LYS A 182 9.10 17.72 10.47
C LYS A 182 10.02 17.48 11.64
N THR A 183 11.32 17.60 11.43
CA THR A 183 12.36 17.38 12.43
C THR A 183 13.05 18.69 12.74
N SER A 184 13.12 19.08 14.02
CA SER A 184 13.82 20.30 14.44
C SER A 184 15.35 20.13 14.48
N SER A 185 15.93 19.28 13.64
CA SER A 185 17.35 18.92 13.65
C SER A 185 18.04 19.46 12.40
N TYR A 186 19.13 20.21 12.59
CA TYR A 186 19.97 20.71 11.50
C TYR A 186 20.53 19.61 10.57
N TYR A 187 20.56 18.35 11.03
CA TYR A 187 21.17 17.22 10.32
C TYR A 187 20.17 16.35 9.54
N LEU A 188 18.86 16.57 9.71
CA LEU A 188 17.81 15.83 9.00
C LEU A 188 16.93 16.83 8.24
N PRO A 189 16.97 16.86 6.89
CA PRO A 189 16.08 17.70 6.14
C PRO A 189 14.61 17.29 6.38
N ASP A 190 13.73 18.30 6.53
CA ASP A 190 12.28 18.22 6.77
C ASP A 190 11.49 17.57 5.63
N ARG A 191 11.77 16.29 5.39
CA ARG A 191 11.34 15.57 4.18
C ARG A 191 10.96 14.12 4.48
N GLY A 192 10.35 13.89 5.64
CA GLY A 192 9.87 12.58 6.06
C GLY A 192 8.37 12.36 5.85
N VAL A 193 7.98 11.14 5.50
CA VAL A 193 6.59 10.65 5.64
C VAL A 193 6.50 9.72 6.85
N LEU A 194 5.38 9.73 7.55
CA LEU A 194 5.03 8.74 8.57
C LEU A 194 3.97 7.80 8.01
N GLU A 195 4.22 6.49 8.13
CA GLU A 195 3.24 5.42 7.93
C GLU A 195 3.23 4.56 9.20
N ILE A 196 2.07 4.45 9.83
CA ILE A 196 1.79 3.68 11.03
C ILE A 196 1.04 2.41 10.64
N LYS A 197 1.53 1.26 11.13
CA LYS A 197 0.83 -0.02 11.03
C LYS A 197 0.55 -0.59 12.41
N CYS A 198 -0.72 -0.88 12.66
CA CYS A 198 -1.18 -1.63 13.82
C CYS A 198 -1.68 -3.00 13.35
N PRO A 199 -0.80 -4.01 13.17
CA PRO A 199 -1.22 -5.30 12.64
C PRO A 199 -2.22 -6.02 13.56
N PHE A 200 -3.24 -6.61 12.95
CA PHE A 200 -4.30 -7.35 13.63
C PHE A 200 -4.04 -8.87 13.58
N PHE A 201 -3.99 -9.53 14.74
CA PHE A 201 -3.70 -10.97 14.84
C PHE A 201 -4.96 -11.80 15.14
N GLY A 202 -6.09 -11.45 14.52
CA GLY A 202 -7.35 -12.19 14.73
C GLY A 202 -7.91 -12.07 16.14
N GLY A 203 -7.54 -11.01 16.88
CA GLY A 203 -7.90 -10.79 18.28
C GLY A 203 -6.92 -11.42 19.29
N ASP A 204 -6.02 -12.30 18.85
CA ASP A 204 -5.02 -12.92 19.73
C ASP A 204 -3.66 -12.21 19.63
N MET A 205 -3.49 -11.20 20.47
CA MET A 205 -2.26 -10.40 20.50
C MET A 205 -1.10 -11.11 21.20
N SER A 206 -1.29 -12.29 21.81
CA SER A 206 -0.18 -13.06 22.41
C SER A 206 0.85 -13.52 21.36
N LYS A 207 0.42 -13.63 20.10
CA LYS A 207 1.25 -13.97 18.93
C LYS A 207 1.91 -12.77 18.28
N ALA A 208 1.56 -11.56 18.71
CA ALA A 208 2.10 -10.34 18.15
C ALA A 208 3.53 -10.15 18.66
N SER A 209 4.46 -9.84 17.76
CA SER A 209 5.78 -9.39 18.14
C SER A 209 6.20 -8.21 17.27
N PRO A 210 6.98 -7.27 17.83
CA PRO A 210 7.47 -6.13 17.07
C PRO A 210 8.36 -6.63 15.94
N TRP A 211 8.10 -6.13 14.73
CA TRP A 211 8.75 -6.62 13.52
C TRP A 211 10.26 -6.37 13.57
N LYS A 212 11.05 -7.37 13.18
CA LYS A 212 12.49 -7.20 12.94
C LYS A 212 12.81 -6.71 11.54
N ARG A 213 11.85 -6.86 10.63
CA ARG A 213 11.98 -6.60 9.20
C ARG A 213 10.63 -6.24 8.62
N ILE A 214 10.60 -5.29 7.70
CA ILE A 214 9.40 -4.86 6.98
C ILE A 214 9.01 -5.94 5.94
N PRO A 215 7.72 -6.35 5.86
CA PRO A 215 7.23 -7.21 4.79
C PRO A 215 7.38 -6.56 3.40
N LEU A 216 7.70 -7.36 2.39
CA LEU A 216 8.03 -6.86 1.04
C LEU A 216 6.85 -6.12 0.39
N TYR A 217 5.62 -6.55 0.70
CA TYR A 217 4.41 -5.94 0.15
C TYR A 217 4.15 -4.51 0.64
N CYS A 218 4.85 -4.05 1.67
CA CYS A 218 4.76 -2.67 2.14
C CYS A 218 5.55 -1.70 1.24
N MET A 219 6.54 -2.17 0.48
CA MET A 219 7.42 -1.29 -0.31
C MET A 219 6.70 -0.54 -1.45
N PRO A 220 5.78 -1.14 -2.24
CA PRO A 220 5.00 -0.37 -3.21
C PRO A 220 4.26 0.82 -2.59
N GLN A 221 3.67 0.64 -1.40
CA GLN A 221 2.99 1.73 -0.69
C GLN A 221 4.00 2.76 -0.18
N ALA A 222 5.08 2.31 0.47
CA ALA A 222 6.09 3.20 1.06
C ALA A 222 6.73 4.12 0.01
N GLN A 223 7.20 3.53 -1.09
CA GLN A 223 7.81 4.28 -2.20
C GLN A 223 6.79 5.18 -2.90
N GLY A 224 5.55 4.72 -3.07
CA GLY A 224 4.47 5.54 -3.62
C GLY A 224 4.12 6.77 -2.78
N LEU A 225 4.10 6.64 -1.45
CA LEU A 225 3.87 7.77 -0.55
C LEU A 225 5.01 8.79 -0.64
N MET A 226 6.26 8.33 -0.60
CA MET A 226 7.43 9.23 -0.72
C MET A 226 7.48 9.93 -2.08
N GLU A 227 7.08 9.25 -3.16
CA GLU A 227 7.01 9.90 -4.47
C GLU A 227 5.91 10.98 -4.51
N ILE A 228 4.69 10.64 -4.12
CA ILE A 228 3.54 11.53 -4.26
C ILE A 228 3.67 12.78 -3.38
N LEU A 229 4.23 12.62 -2.18
CA LEU A 229 4.51 13.74 -1.28
C LEU A 229 5.84 14.44 -1.57
N ASP A 230 6.66 13.89 -2.47
CA ASP A 230 8.02 14.33 -2.75
C ASP A 230 8.87 14.48 -1.49
N LYS A 231 9.05 13.34 -0.83
CA LYS A 231 9.78 13.18 0.42
C LYS A 231 10.94 12.23 0.20
N ASP A 232 12.02 12.44 0.93
CA ASP A 232 13.27 11.72 0.69
C ASP A 232 13.30 10.40 1.49
N TRP A 233 12.55 10.34 2.58
CA TRP A 233 12.52 9.19 3.46
C TRP A 233 11.15 8.98 4.13
N MET A 234 10.98 7.81 4.72
CA MET A 234 9.81 7.41 5.49
C MET A 234 10.21 6.81 6.83
N HIS A 235 9.48 7.20 7.87
CA HIS A 235 9.32 6.40 9.06
C HIS A 235 8.18 5.40 8.87
N PHE A 236 8.55 4.13 8.84
CA PHE A 236 7.59 3.03 8.86
C PHE A 236 7.51 2.52 10.29
N TYR A 237 6.45 2.89 11.00
CA TYR A 237 6.27 2.60 12.42
C TYR A 237 5.24 1.50 12.61
N VAL A 238 5.65 0.42 13.27
CA VAL A 238 4.79 -0.71 13.59
C VAL A 238 4.53 -0.69 15.07
N TRP A 239 3.26 -0.68 15.46
CA TRP A 239 2.85 -0.68 16.84
C TRP A 239 1.96 -1.88 17.15
N ILE A 240 2.23 -2.53 18.26
CA ILE A 240 1.37 -3.56 18.84
C ILE A 240 1.23 -3.30 20.35
N PRO A 241 0.19 -3.83 21.00
CA PRO A 241 0.15 -3.90 22.45
C PRO A 241 1.43 -4.58 22.96
N GLY A 242 2.15 -3.89 23.85
CA GLY A 242 3.39 -4.39 24.42
C GLY A 242 4.64 -4.19 23.55
N GLY A 243 4.61 -3.50 22.42
CA GLY A 243 5.85 -3.19 21.72
C GLY A 243 5.73 -2.46 20.39
N SER A 244 6.88 -2.06 19.86
CA SER A 244 6.93 -1.26 18.63
C SER A 244 8.22 -1.48 17.83
N SER A 245 8.19 -1.12 16.55
CA SER A 245 9.36 -1.15 15.67
C SER A 245 9.32 0.07 14.76
N LEU A 246 10.38 0.86 14.78
CA LEU A 246 10.55 2.03 13.94
C LEU A 246 11.61 1.75 12.89
N PHE A 247 11.22 1.78 11.62
CA PHE A 247 12.13 1.64 10.50
C PHE A 247 12.30 2.97 9.76
N ARG A 248 13.50 3.18 9.22
CA ARG A 248 13.81 4.21 8.23
C ARG A 248 13.91 3.57 6.86
N VAL A 249 13.08 4.03 5.94
CA VAL A 249 13.08 3.65 4.52
C VAL A 249 13.46 4.88 3.70
N GLU A 250 14.42 4.73 2.79
CA GLU A 250 14.83 5.81 1.87
C GLU A 250 14.04 5.71 0.56
N ARG A 251 13.79 6.85 -0.10
CA ARG A 251 13.19 6.88 -1.43
C ARG A 251 14.14 6.26 -2.45
N ASP A 252 13.63 5.33 -3.23
CA ASP A 252 14.34 4.63 -4.30
C ASP A 252 13.67 4.99 -5.64
N ARG A 253 14.31 5.89 -6.40
CA ARG A 253 13.77 6.39 -7.66
C ARG A 253 13.76 5.32 -8.76
N ASP A 254 14.76 4.43 -8.76
CA ASP A 254 14.82 3.33 -9.72
C ASP A 254 13.67 2.33 -9.46
N TYR A 255 13.40 2.03 -8.19
CA TYR A 255 12.23 1.25 -7.80
C TYR A 255 10.93 1.91 -8.26
N TRP A 256 10.80 3.23 -8.03
CA TRP A 256 9.61 3.98 -8.43
C TRP A 256 9.37 3.96 -9.94
N ASP A 257 10.42 4.15 -10.75
CA ASP A 257 10.29 4.17 -12.20
C ASP A 257 9.71 2.85 -12.74
N VAL A 258 10.18 1.73 -12.20
CA VAL A 258 9.66 0.40 -12.56
C VAL A 258 8.25 0.18 -12.04
N LEU A 259 7.99 0.57 -10.78
CA LEU A 259 6.67 0.49 -10.18
C LEU A 259 5.63 1.24 -11.03
N LYS A 260 5.97 2.47 -11.43
CA LYS A 260 5.10 3.37 -12.20
C LYS A 260 4.71 2.78 -13.56
N ILE A 261 5.59 2.03 -14.22
CA ILE A 261 5.26 1.32 -15.47
C ILE A 261 4.09 0.36 -15.22
N ALA A 262 4.19 -0.49 -14.20
CA ALA A 262 3.14 -1.46 -13.88
C ALA A 262 1.82 -0.80 -13.41
N LEU A 263 1.92 0.31 -12.68
CA LEU A 263 0.74 1.08 -12.27
C LEU A 263 0.06 1.76 -13.47
N SER A 264 0.86 2.29 -14.41
CA SER A 264 0.39 2.94 -15.62
C SER A 264 -0.34 1.95 -16.53
N ASP A 265 0.21 0.74 -16.70
CA ASP A 265 -0.45 -0.36 -17.40
C ASP A 265 -1.83 -0.65 -16.77
N PHE A 266 -1.85 -0.90 -15.46
CA PHE A 266 -3.08 -1.16 -14.74
C PHE A 266 -4.13 -0.05 -14.94
N TRP A 267 -3.71 1.22 -14.91
CA TRP A 267 -4.65 2.32 -15.00
C TRP A 267 -5.12 2.60 -16.43
N TRP A 268 -4.20 2.77 -17.36
CA TRP A 268 -4.50 3.26 -18.71
C TRP A 268 -4.88 2.16 -19.69
N ASN A 269 -4.39 0.93 -19.52
CA ASN A 269 -4.75 -0.18 -20.41
C ASN A 269 -5.97 -0.98 -19.90
N HIS A 270 -6.25 -0.95 -18.60
CA HIS A 270 -7.31 -1.75 -18.00
C HIS A 270 -8.44 -0.94 -17.37
N VAL A 271 -8.13 0.00 -16.47
CA VAL A 271 -9.18 0.73 -15.72
C VAL A 271 -9.89 1.77 -16.59
N GLN A 272 -9.16 2.68 -17.23
CA GLN A 272 -9.76 3.81 -17.95
C GLN A 272 -10.63 3.37 -19.14
N PRO A 273 -10.18 2.48 -20.03
CA PRO A 273 -11.01 2.00 -21.13
C PRO A 273 -12.27 1.28 -20.64
N ALA A 274 -12.17 0.52 -19.53
CA ALA A 274 -13.31 -0.18 -18.96
C ALA A 274 -14.32 0.80 -18.36
N ARG A 275 -13.85 1.85 -17.67
CA ARG A 275 -14.73 2.93 -17.16
C ARG A 275 -15.47 3.64 -18.28
N GLU A 276 -14.80 3.93 -19.39
CA GLU A 276 -15.44 4.55 -20.55
C GLU A 276 -16.56 3.69 -21.13
N LEU A 277 -16.37 2.36 -21.19
CA LEU A 277 -17.43 1.44 -21.64
C LEU A 277 -18.58 1.34 -20.62
N CYS A 278 -18.28 1.28 -19.32
CA CYS A 278 -19.29 1.31 -18.27
C CYS A 278 -20.10 2.62 -18.27
N SER A 279 -19.51 3.75 -18.68
CA SER A 279 -20.25 5.01 -18.79
C SER A 279 -21.20 5.07 -20.00
N LYS A 280 -20.96 4.24 -21.02
CA LYS A 280 -21.73 4.23 -22.27
C LYS A 280 -22.79 3.13 -22.31
N SER A 281 -22.66 2.10 -21.46
CA SER A 281 -23.50 0.90 -21.50
C SER A 281 -23.67 0.29 -20.12
N VAL A 282 -24.83 -0.34 -19.89
CA VAL A 282 -25.08 -1.08 -18.65
C VAL A 282 -24.27 -2.38 -18.69
N VAL A 283 -23.25 -2.47 -17.83
CA VAL A 283 -22.41 -3.67 -17.66
C VAL A 283 -22.87 -4.41 -16.42
N THR A 284 -23.53 -5.55 -16.59
CA THR A 284 -24.01 -6.41 -15.48
C THR A 284 -23.02 -7.53 -15.16
N GLU A 285 -22.26 -8.00 -16.15
CA GLU A 285 -21.31 -9.11 -16.03
C GLU A 285 -19.91 -8.71 -16.53
N PRO A 286 -19.19 -7.84 -15.79
CA PRO A 286 -17.95 -7.21 -16.28
C PRO A 286 -16.84 -8.19 -16.63
N LEU A 287 -16.74 -9.33 -15.93
CA LEU A 287 -15.72 -10.34 -16.21
C LEU A 287 -15.88 -10.99 -17.60
N THR A 288 -17.10 -11.05 -18.10
CA THR A 288 -17.43 -11.62 -19.41
C THR A 288 -17.49 -10.52 -20.47
N GLN A 289 -18.21 -9.44 -20.19
CA GLN A 289 -18.47 -8.35 -21.14
C GLN A 289 -17.23 -7.49 -21.41
N LEU A 290 -16.35 -7.33 -20.42
CA LEU A 290 -15.11 -6.54 -20.52
C LEU A 290 -13.87 -7.44 -20.47
N LYS A 291 -13.99 -8.70 -20.89
CA LYS A 291 -12.92 -9.72 -20.82
C LYS A 291 -11.58 -9.25 -21.40
N TYR A 292 -11.62 -8.49 -22.50
CA TYR A 292 -10.41 -7.99 -23.18
C TYR A 292 -9.69 -6.87 -22.42
N LEU A 293 -10.38 -6.19 -21.50
CA LEU A 293 -9.82 -5.13 -20.65
C LEU A 293 -9.48 -5.63 -19.24
N LYS A 294 -9.90 -6.85 -18.89
CA LYS A 294 -9.59 -7.47 -17.62
C LYS A 294 -8.07 -7.68 -17.51
N PRO A 295 -7.40 -7.18 -16.46
CA PRO A 295 -5.98 -7.44 -16.27
C PRO A 295 -5.71 -8.92 -15.98
N GLU A 296 -4.51 -9.37 -16.32
CA GLU A 296 -4.00 -10.64 -15.83
C GLU A 296 -3.79 -10.60 -14.31
N PRO A 297 -3.86 -11.74 -13.59
CA PRO A 297 -3.76 -11.76 -12.12
C PRO A 297 -2.49 -11.12 -11.55
N LYS A 298 -1.39 -11.13 -12.32
CA LYS A 298 -0.12 -10.48 -12.02
C LYS A 298 0.35 -9.69 -13.24
N HIS A 299 0.97 -8.54 -13.02
CA HIS A 299 1.69 -7.81 -14.05
C HIS A 299 2.99 -8.56 -14.42
N GLU A 300 3.48 -8.44 -15.66
CA GLU A 300 4.72 -9.10 -16.11
C GLU A 300 5.94 -8.74 -15.24
N LEU A 301 6.03 -7.46 -14.82
CA LEU A 301 7.08 -6.97 -13.92
C LEU A 301 6.88 -7.36 -12.44
N CYS A 302 5.82 -8.10 -12.07
CA CYS A 302 5.51 -8.37 -10.66
C CYS A 302 6.67 -9.07 -9.92
N SER A 303 7.28 -10.09 -10.52
CA SER A 303 8.39 -10.82 -9.89
C SER A 303 9.62 -9.94 -9.71
N PHE A 304 9.91 -9.08 -10.69
CA PHE A 304 11.01 -8.13 -10.61
C PHE A 304 10.75 -7.08 -9.52
N ILE A 305 9.55 -6.51 -9.44
CA ILE A 305 9.19 -5.55 -8.39
C ILE A 305 9.26 -6.20 -6.99
N VAL A 306 8.88 -7.48 -6.85
CA VAL A 306 9.05 -8.22 -5.58
C VAL A 306 10.54 -8.35 -5.21
N HIS A 307 11.40 -8.65 -6.18
CA HIS A 307 12.85 -8.70 -5.96
C HIS A 307 13.39 -7.32 -5.53
N GLU A 308 13.00 -6.26 -6.22
CA GLU A 308 13.39 -4.89 -5.87
C GLU A 308 12.82 -4.46 -4.51
N SER A 309 11.64 -4.94 -4.11
CA SER A 309 11.10 -4.74 -2.76
C SER A 309 12.00 -5.38 -1.71
N LYS A 310 12.54 -6.57 -1.98
CA LYS A 310 13.50 -7.23 -1.09
C LYS A 310 14.75 -6.37 -0.92
N ARG A 311 15.32 -5.88 -2.02
CA ARG A 311 16.47 -4.96 -2.03
C ARG A 311 16.20 -3.69 -1.21
N ALA A 312 15.03 -3.08 -1.39
CA ALA A 312 14.62 -1.89 -0.65
C ALA A 312 14.47 -2.16 0.86
N VAL A 313 13.88 -3.30 1.24
CA VAL A 313 13.78 -3.74 2.64
C VAL A 313 15.16 -4.01 3.24
N ASP A 314 16.07 -4.67 2.50
CA ASP A 314 17.43 -4.95 2.96
C ASP A 314 18.24 -3.68 3.23
N LYS A 315 17.95 -2.60 2.50
CA LYS A 315 18.55 -1.27 2.72
C LYS A 315 17.89 -0.47 3.86
N SER A 316 16.70 -0.87 4.31
CA SER A 316 15.99 -0.16 5.39
C SER A 316 16.68 -0.36 6.73
N LYS A 317 16.63 0.64 7.60
CA LYS A 317 17.28 0.61 8.92
C LYS A 317 16.24 0.45 10.02
N LEU A 318 16.40 -0.53 10.89
CA LEU A 318 15.65 -0.60 12.14
C LEU A 318 16.26 0.40 13.13
N LEU A 319 15.57 1.52 13.38
CA LEU A 319 16.06 2.59 14.25
C LEU A 319 15.78 2.31 15.73
N ALA A 320 14.65 1.66 16.01
CA ALA A 320 14.23 1.38 17.37
C ALA A 320 13.32 0.15 17.37
N ARG A 321 13.49 -0.72 18.36
CA ARG A 321 12.61 -1.86 18.60
C ARG A 321 12.35 -1.98 20.09
N GLU A 322 11.08 -2.04 20.46
CA GLU A 322 10.64 -2.05 21.85
C GLU A 322 9.82 -3.31 22.13
N ILE A 323 10.14 -4.03 23.19
CA ILE A 323 9.39 -5.21 23.67
C ILE A 323 9.10 -5.03 25.16
N ASN A 324 7.82 -5.06 25.54
CA ASN A 324 7.31 -4.91 26.90
C ASN A 324 7.86 -3.66 27.63
N GLY A 325 7.91 -2.52 26.93
CA GLY A 325 8.48 -1.28 27.49
C GLY A 325 10.01 -1.19 27.43
N ILE A 326 10.69 -2.27 27.03
CA ILE A 326 12.15 -2.37 27.02
C ILE A 326 12.69 -2.23 25.61
N MET A 327 13.55 -1.25 25.43
CA MET A 327 14.27 -1.03 24.17
C MET A 327 15.28 -2.15 23.93
N GLN A 328 15.24 -2.69 22.73
CA GLN A 328 16.21 -3.64 22.21
C GLN A 328 17.29 -2.85 21.48
N TYR A 329 18.54 -3.03 21.88
CA TYR A 329 19.71 -2.55 21.17
C TYR A 329 20.34 -3.75 20.46
N ASP A 330 20.57 -3.63 19.15
CA ASP A 330 21.29 -4.64 18.38
C ASP A 330 22.80 -4.62 18.69
#